data_AF-A0A9Q3DT83-F1
#
_entry.id   AF-A0A9Q3DT83-F1
#
_cell.length_a   1.000
_cell.length_b   1.000
_cell.length_c   1.000
_cell.angle_alpha   90.00
_cell.angle_beta   90.00
_cell.angle_gamma   90.00
#
_symmetry.space_group_name_H-M   'P 1'
#
loop_
_entity.id
_entity.type
_entity.pdbx_description
1 polymer ?
#
loop_
_entity_poly.entity_id
_entity_poly.type
_entity_poly.pdbx_seq_one_letter_code
_entity_poly.pdbx_strand_id
1 'polypeptide(L)'
;MVGHESDIILNIERPYLPLLRRPAYPTSSKSREGLEINIKELLYLGVIQKVGHNEEVEITTPVKRAWHNGKYRMVGTFRVQNTYTVPDRYPIPKIQIALSQISQEVYISTMDSLKGFHQNVVTPRARKYLRIIVHC
;
A
#
# COMPACT_ATOMS: atom_id res chain seq x y z
N MET A 1 11.20 -0.71 16.55
CA MET A 1 9.90 -1.40 16.66
C MET A 1 9.54 -1.89 15.27
N VAL A 2 9.33 -3.19 15.12
CA VAL A 2 8.75 -3.75 13.89
C VAL A 2 7.23 -3.69 14.07
N GLY A 3 6.51 -3.16 13.09
CA GLY A 3 5.05 -3.05 13.13
C GLY A 3 4.36 -4.42 13.07
N HIS A 4 3.04 -4.39 12.89
CA HIS A 4 2.25 -5.60 12.72
C HIS A 4 2.66 -6.34 11.43
N GLU A 5 2.69 -7.68 11.48
CA GLU A 5 2.90 -8.50 10.30
C GLU A 5 1.57 -8.67 9.55
N SER A 6 1.49 -8.17 8.32
CA SER A 6 0.30 -8.20 7.48
C SER A 6 0.41 -9.30 6.43
N ASP A 7 -0.55 -10.23 6.46
CA ASP A 7 -0.74 -11.22 5.40
C ASP A 7 -1.84 -10.79 4.43
N ILE A 8 -1.82 -11.35 3.22
CA ILE A 8 -2.83 -11.06 2.19
C ILE A 8 -3.36 -12.39 1.67
N ILE A 9 -4.65 -12.63 1.91
CA ILE A 9 -5.36 -13.82 1.48
C ILE A 9 -6.32 -13.43 0.36
N LEU A 10 -6.21 -14.11 -0.77
CA LEU A 10 -7.16 -14.00 -1.88
C LEU A 10 -8.21 -15.10 -1.76
N ASN A 11 -9.45 -14.82 -2.13
CA ASN A 11 -10.58 -15.76 -2.18
C ASN A 11 -10.65 -16.54 -3.51
N ILE A 12 -9.62 -16.42 -4.35
CA ILE A 12 -9.49 -17.09 -5.65
C ILE A 12 -8.18 -17.88 -5.69
N GLU A 13 -8.18 -18.96 -6.47
CA GLU A 13 -7.01 -19.80 -6.69
C GLU A 13 -6.39 -19.57 -8.07
N ARG A 14 -5.19 -20.12 -8.28
CA ARG A 14 -4.51 -20.08 -9.59
C ARG A 14 -5.28 -20.98 -10.59
N PRO A 15 -5.34 -20.60 -11.88
CA PRO A 15 -4.78 -19.40 -12.50
C PRO A 15 -5.61 -18.15 -12.21
N TYR A 16 -4.94 -17.03 -11.90
CA TYR A 16 -5.62 -15.76 -11.64
C TYR A 16 -6.20 -15.14 -12.91
N LEU A 17 -7.29 -14.39 -12.73
CA LEU A 17 -7.97 -13.71 -13.83
C LEU A 17 -7.06 -12.68 -14.51
N PRO A 18 -7.11 -12.54 -15.86
CA PRO A 18 -6.32 -11.55 -16.59
C PRO A 18 -6.50 -10.10 -16.09
N LEU A 19 -7.66 -9.80 -15.49
CA LEU A 19 -7.96 -8.49 -14.90
C LEU A 19 -7.03 -8.09 -13.74
N LEU A 20 -6.37 -9.06 -13.10
CA LEU A 20 -5.37 -8.85 -12.06
C LEU A 20 -3.97 -8.59 -12.62
N ARG A 21 -3.76 -8.84 -13.91
CA ARG A 21 -2.51 -8.54 -14.62
C ARG A 21 -2.70 -7.33 -15.52
N ARG A 22 -2.74 -6.15 -14.91
CA ARG A 22 -2.93 -4.90 -15.65
C ARG A 22 -1.61 -4.34 -16.17
N PRO A 23 -1.59 -3.68 -17.35
CA PRO A 23 -0.42 -2.97 -17.85
C PRO A 23 -0.24 -1.63 -17.14
N ALA A 24 0.98 -1.08 -17.19
CA ALA A 24 1.30 0.21 -16.60
C ALA A 24 0.57 1.34 -17.35
N TYR A 25 0.13 2.37 -16.64
CA TYR A 25 -0.49 3.52 -17.28
C TYR A 25 0.56 4.37 -17.99
N PRO A 26 0.24 4.92 -19.19
CA PRO A 26 1.11 5.86 -19.86
C PRO A 26 1.31 7.10 -19.01
N THR A 27 2.56 7.56 -18.92
CA THR A 27 2.98 8.64 -18.02
C THR A 27 3.70 9.72 -18.81
N SER A 28 3.35 11.00 -18.59
CA SER A 28 4.03 12.15 -19.21
C SER A 28 5.35 12.47 -18.49
N SER A 29 6.27 13.16 -19.17
CA SER A 29 7.60 13.52 -18.68
C SER A 29 7.61 14.07 -17.25
N LYS A 30 6.86 15.14 -16.98
CA LYS A 30 6.74 15.76 -15.64
C LYS A 30 6.34 14.78 -14.55
N SER A 31 5.56 13.76 -14.88
CA SER A 31 5.13 12.78 -13.89
C SER A 31 6.06 11.59 -13.77
N ARG A 32 6.86 11.28 -14.79
CA ARG A 32 7.97 10.33 -14.66
C ARG A 32 8.96 10.83 -13.63
N GLU A 33 9.34 12.11 -13.70
CA GLU A 33 10.20 12.74 -12.71
C GLU A 33 9.63 12.65 -11.29
N GLY A 34 8.36 13.03 -11.11
CA GLY A 34 7.68 12.92 -9.81
C GLY A 34 7.61 11.47 -9.31
N LEU A 35 7.38 10.52 -10.22
CA LEU A 35 7.32 9.10 -9.91
C LEU A 35 8.69 8.56 -9.48
N GLU A 36 9.75 8.90 -10.20
CA GLU A 36 11.13 8.52 -9.87
C GLU A 36 11.58 9.04 -8.50
N ILE A 37 11.23 10.29 -8.17
CA ILE A 37 11.53 10.87 -6.85
C ILE A 37 10.84 10.03 -5.75
N ASN A 38 9.55 9.72 -5.92
CA ASN A 38 8.81 8.91 -4.95
C ASN A 38 9.37 7.46 -4.86
N ILE A 39 9.73 6.85 -6.00
CA ILE A 39 10.34 5.51 -6.02
C ILE A 39 11.67 5.52 -5.26
N LYS A 40 12.54 6.51 -5.51
CA LYS A 40 13.84 6.64 -4.83
C LYS A 40 13.66 6.82 -3.33
N GLU A 41 12.71 7.64 -2.89
CA GLU A 41 12.40 7.80 -1.45
C GLU A 41 11.92 6.48 -0.83
N LEU A 42 10.98 5.77 -1.47
CA LEU A 42 10.47 4.50 -0.95
C LEU A 42 11.52 3.38 -0.94
N LEU A 43 12.43 3.37 -1.92
CA LEU A 43 13.58 2.46 -1.94
C LEU A 43 14.56 2.78 -0.81
N TYR A 44 14.87 4.06 -0.60
CA TYR A 44 15.76 4.51 0.46
C TYR A 44 15.20 4.16 1.85
N LEU A 45 13.90 4.30 2.05
CA LEU A 45 13.20 3.92 3.28
C LEU A 45 13.02 2.40 3.44
N GLY A 46 13.39 1.59 2.45
CA GLY A 46 13.22 0.14 2.47
C GLY A 46 11.76 -0.33 2.41
N VAL A 47 10.83 0.54 2.02
CA VAL A 47 9.39 0.22 1.91
C VAL A 47 9.08 -0.62 0.68
N ILE A 48 9.81 -0.35 -0.42
CA ILE A 48 9.70 -1.11 -1.66
C ILE A 48 11.07 -1.67 -2.04
N GLN A 49 11.06 -2.70 -2.87
CA GLN A 49 12.27 -3.28 -3.47
C GLN A 49 12.03 -3.63 -4.93
N LYS A 50 13.10 -3.81 -5.70
CA LYS A 50 13.01 -4.37 -7.05
C LYS A 50 12.64 -5.86 -6.95
N VAL A 51 11.79 -6.31 -7.86
CA VAL A 51 11.40 -7.72 -7.97
C VAL A 51 12.59 -8.53 -8.48
N GLY A 52 12.86 -9.69 -7.86
CA GLY A 52 13.95 -10.57 -8.29
C GLY A 52 13.71 -11.20 -9.67
N HIS A 53 14.78 -11.63 -10.34
CA HIS A 53 14.69 -12.25 -11.67
C HIS A 53 13.89 -13.56 -11.69
N ASN A 54 13.88 -14.31 -10.58
CA ASN A 54 13.26 -15.64 -10.48
C ASN A 54 11.82 -15.60 -9.93
N GLU A 55 11.24 -14.41 -9.79
CA GLU A 55 10.00 -14.21 -9.07
C GLU A 55 8.79 -14.19 -10.03
N GLU A 56 7.98 -15.25 -10.05
CA GLU A 56 6.78 -15.36 -10.92
C GLU A 56 5.85 -14.14 -10.82
N VAL A 57 5.50 -13.54 -11.96
CA VAL A 57 4.64 -12.36 -12.05
C VAL A 57 3.24 -12.78 -12.51
N GLU A 58 2.31 -12.95 -11.58
CA GLU A 58 0.92 -13.29 -11.92
C GLU A 58 -0.07 -12.13 -11.68
N ILE A 59 0.26 -11.22 -10.76
CA ILE A 59 -0.56 -10.07 -10.40
C ILE A 59 0.29 -8.81 -10.55
N THR A 60 -0.24 -7.80 -11.23
CA THR A 60 0.42 -6.51 -11.44
C THR A 60 -0.53 -5.35 -11.21
N THR A 61 -0.12 -4.43 -10.33
CA THR A 61 -0.91 -3.26 -9.97
C THR A 61 -0.31 -1.99 -10.59
N PRO A 62 -0.99 -1.33 -11.53
CA PRO A 62 -0.46 -0.12 -12.12
C PRO A 62 -0.60 1.06 -11.16
N VAL A 63 0.38 1.94 -11.22
CA VAL A 63 0.41 3.17 -10.45
C VAL A 63 -0.28 4.30 -11.22
N LYS A 64 -1.15 5.03 -10.52
CA LYS A 64 -1.74 6.28 -11.00
C LYS A 64 -1.07 7.49 -10.35
N ARG A 65 -1.21 8.60 -11.06
CA ARG A 65 -0.75 9.91 -10.64
C ARG A 65 -1.81 10.57 -9.77
N ALA A 66 -1.41 11.11 -8.64
CA ALA A 66 -2.24 12.02 -7.85
C ALA A 66 -1.44 13.28 -7.51
N TRP A 67 -2.04 14.45 -7.77
CA TRP A 67 -1.47 15.73 -7.35
C TRP A 67 -2.19 16.21 -6.11
N HIS A 68 -1.43 16.62 -5.09
CA HIS A 68 -1.99 17.21 -3.89
C HIS A 68 -1.05 18.29 -3.39
N ASN A 69 -1.56 19.51 -3.20
CA ASN A 69 -0.79 20.69 -2.78
C ASN A 69 0.48 20.90 -3.64
N GLY A 70 0.35 20.76 -4.97
CA GLY A 70 1.47 20.90 -5.90
C GLY A 70 2.51 19.77 -5.87
N LYS A 71 2.35 18.77 -4.99
CA LYS A 71 3.24 17.60 -4.90
C LYS A 71 2.65 16.40 -5.62
N TYR A 72 3.52 15.67 -6.32
CA TYR A 72 3.19 14.40 -6.93
C TYR A 72 3.16 13.28 -5.88
N ARG A 73 2.10 12.48 -5.87
CA ARG A 73 1.93 11.29 -5.04
C ARG A 73 1.70 10.07 -5.91
N MET A 74 2.47 9.02 -5.65
CA MET A 74 2.31 7.71 -6.24
C MET A 74 1.10 7.00 -5.61
N VAL A 75 0.16 6.48 -6.43
CA VAL A 75 -1.00 5.75 -5.92
C VAL A 75 -1.16 4.41 -6.65
N GLY A 76 -0.99 3.29 -5.93
CA GLY A 76 -1.24 1.94 -6.46
C GLY A 76 -2.74 1.68 -6.62
N THR A 77 -3.15 1.12 -7.77
CA THR A 77 -4.56 0.86 -8.07
C THR A 77 -5.03 -0.54 -7.68
N PHE A 78 -5.09 -0.80 -6.37
CA PHE A 78 -5.50 -2.09 -5.82
C PHE A 78 -7.01 -2.40 -5.93
N ARG A 79 -7.80 -1.60 -6.67
CA ARG A 79 -9.26 -1.74 -6.72
C ARG A 79 -9.73 -3.13 -7.15
N VAL A 80 -9.10 -3.72 -8.17
CA VAL A 80 -9.45 -5.07 -8.63
C VAL A 80 -8.96 -6.12 -7.65
N GLN A 81 -7.75 -5.97 -7.12
CA GLN A 81 -7.24 -6.93 -6.14
C GLN A 81 -8.14 -6.98 -4.89
N ASN A 82 -8.58 -5.82 -4.41
CA ASN A 82 -9.42 -5.70 -3.22
C ASN A 82 -10.78 -6.39 -3.36
N THR A 83 -11.30 -6.66 -4.58
CA THR A 83 -12.54 -7.44 -4.75
C THR A 83 -12.33 -8.92 -4.48
N TYR A 84 -11.09 -9.40 -4.54
CA TYR A 84 -10.70 -10.78 -4.29
C TYR A 84 -9.94 -10.96 -2.98
N THR A 85 -9.58 -9.89 -2.28
CA THR A 85 -8.91 -9.98 -0.98
C THR A 85 -9.94 -10.27 0.12
N VAL A 86 -9.67 -11.26 0.95
CA VAL A 86 -10.46 -11.54 2.15
C VAL A 86 -10.24 -10.40 3.15
N PRO A 87 -11.31 -9.73 3.63
CA PRO A 87 -11.16 -8.61 4.54
C PRO A 87 -10.75 -9.08 5.93
N ASP A 88 -9.58 -8.63 6.39
CA ASP A 88 -9.16 -8.76 7.77
C ASP A 88 -9.73 -7.60 8.60
N ARG A 89 -10.72 -7.91 9.46
CA ARG A 89 -11.46 -6.90 10.22
C ARG A 89 -10.90 -6.82 11.64
N TYR A 90 -10.00 -5.87 11.86
CA TYR A 90 -9.60 -5.49 13.22
C TYR A 90 -10.73 -4.72 13.92
N PRO A 91 -11.11 -5.06 15.16
CA PRO A 91 -12.18 -4.39 15.88
C PRO A 91 -11.73 -2.98 16.30
N ILE A 92 -12.14 -1.96 15.53
CA ILE A 92 -11.91 -0.56 15.87
C ILE A 92 -13.06 -0.08 16.77
N PRO A 93 -12.78 0.45 17.97
CA PRO A 93 -13.82 0.97 18.85
C PRO A 93 -14.55 2.15 18.22
N LYS A 94 -15.84 2.31 18.55
CA LYS A 94 -16.60 3.50 18.14
C LYS A 94 -15.95 4.75 18.75
N ILE A 95 -15.86 5.81 17.96
CA ILE A 95 -15.24 7.07 18.40
C ILE A 95 -15.87 7.62 19.69
N GLN A 96 -17.18 7.46 19.88
CA GLN A 96 -17.89 7.89 21.09
C GLN A 96 -17.40 7.17 22.35
N ILE A 97 -17.09 5.88 22.26
CA ILE A 97 -16.58 5.09 23.39
C ILE A 97 -15.19 5.60 23.77
N ALA A 98 -14.31 5.75 22.78
CA ALA A 98 -12.97 6.28 22.99
C ALA A 98 -13.00 7.69 23.61
N LEU A 99 -13.87 8.57 23.12
CA LEU A 99 -14.02 9.93 23.66
C LEU A 99 -14.57 9.95 25.09
N SER A 100 -15.54 9.08 25.42
CA SER A 100 -16.07 8.99 26.79
C SER A 100 -15.00 8.60 27.81
N GLN A 101 -14.09 7.69 27.44
CA GLN A 101 -12.99 7.26 28.30
C GLN A 101 -11.99 8.39 28.57
N ILE A 102 -11.76 9.25 27.58
CA ILE A 102 -10.78 10.35 27.69
C ILE A 102 -11.40 11.60 28.36
N SER A 103 -12.74 11.74 28.35
CA SER A 103 -13.43 12.93 28.86
C SER A 103 -13.28 13.20 30.36
N GLN A 104 -12.85 12.21 31.14
CA GLN A 104 -12.61 12.36 32.59
C GLN A 104 -11.17 12.74 32.92
N GLU A 105 -10.28 12.79 31.92
CA GLU A 105 -8.86 13.07 32.12
C GLU A 105 -8.56 14.58 32.11
N VAL A 106 -7.62 15.00 32.97
CA VAL A 106 -7.22 16.42 33.11
C VAL A 106 -6.16 16.82 32.09
N TYR A 107 -5.31 15.89 31.66
CA TYR A 107 -4.24 16.13 30.71
C TYR A 107 -4.25 15.06 29.61
N ILE A 108 -4.32 15.51 28.36
CA ILE A 108 -4.35 14.63 27.18
C ILE A 108 -3.12 14.93 26.33
N SER A 109 -2.35 13.89 26.02
CA SER A 109 -1.25 13.95 25.05
C SER A 109 -1.61 13.10 23.85
N THR A 110 -1.41 13.64 22.64
CA THR A 110 -1.68 12.94 21.38
C THR A 110 -0.37 12.70 20.64
N MET A 111 -0.28 11.54 19.98
CA MET A 111 0.84 11.17 19.12
C MET A 111 0.29 10.59 17.82
N ASP A 112 0.88 10.98 16.69
CA ASP A 112 0.56 10.42 15.38
C ASP A 112 1.71 9.53 14.88
N SER A 113 1.37 8.37 14.31
CA SER A 113 2.37 7.48 13.73
C SER A 113 2.64 7.87 12.28
N LEU A 114 3.75 8.57 12.08
CA LEU A 114 4.17 9.03 10.75
C LEU A 114 4.37 7.82 9.81
N LYS A 115 3.64 7.81 8.70
CA LYS A 115 3.69 6.72 7.70
C LYS A 115 3.42 5.35 8.34
N GLY A 116 2.50 5.25 9.31
CA GLY A 116 2.24 4.02 10.06
C GLY A 116 2.09 2.75 9.21
N PHE A 117 1.42 2.81 8.05
CA PHE A 117 1.30 1.66 7.16
C PHE A 117 2.63 1.14 6.59
N HIS A 118 3.63 2.01 6.40
CA HIS A 118 4.96 1.61 5.93
C HIS A 118 5.81 0.96 7.03
N GLN A 119 5.37 1.00 8.28
CA GLN A 119 6.05 0.37 9.41
C GLN A 119 5.64 -1.10 9.59
N ASN A 120 4.51 -1.51 8.98
CA ASN A 120 4.04 -2.89 8.99
C ASN A 120 4.86 -3.73 8.02
N VAL A 121 5.08 -5.00 8.39
CA VAL A 121 5.86 -5.94 7.58
C VAL A 121 4.90 -6.82 6.79
N VAL A 122 5.12 -6.94 5.50
CA VAL A 122 4.35 -7.86 4.65
C VAL A 122 5.03 -9.23 4.65
N THR A 123 4.25 -10.28 4.91
CA THR A 123 4.74 -11.67 4.87
C THR A 123 5.40 -11.96 3.51
N PRO A 124 6.49 -12.76 3.46
CA PRO A 124 7.13 -13.11 2.17
C PRO A 124 6.16 -13.71 1.14
N ARG A 125 5.16 -14.47 1.61
CA ARG A 125 4.11 -15.07 0.76
C ARG A 125 3.19 -14.02 0.13
N ALA A 126 2.84 -12.97 0.87
CA ALA A 126 1.93 -11.90 0.40
C ALA A 126 2.61 -10.90 -0.54
N ARG A 127 3.95 -10.78 -0.53
CA ARG A 127 4.70 -9.83 -1.38
C ARG A 127 4.36 -9.94 -2.87
N LYS A 128 4.11 -11.16 -3.36
CA LYS A 128 3.75 -11.43 -4.76
C LYS A 128 2.45 -10.74 -5.19
N TYR A 129 1.57 -10.42 -4.23
CA TYR A 129 0.29 -9.75 -4.47
C TYR A 129 0.44 -8.23 -4.56
N LEU A 130 1.44 -7.64 -3.88
CA LEU A 130 1.61 -6.18 -3.80
C LEU A 130 2.54 -5.60 -4.87
N ARG A 131 2.74 -6.32 -5.97
CA ARG A 131 3.62 -5.86 -7.05
C ARG A 131 3.01 -4.66 -7.75
N ILE A 132 3.76 -3.56 -7.74
CA ILE A 132 3.43 -2.36 -8.50
C ILE A 132 4.22 -2.32 -9.79
N ILE A 133 3.59 -1.82 -10.85
CA ILE A 133 4.24 -1.58 -12.12
C ILE A 133 4.11 -0.10 -12.50
N VAL A 134 5.18 0.40 -13.10
CA VAL A 134 5.35 1.79 -13.47
C VAL A 134 5.89 1.87 -14.89
N HIS A 135 5.45 2.87 -15.62
CA HIS A 135 6.06 3.24 -16.89
C HIS A 135 7.07 4.36 -16.62
N CYS A 136 8.29 3.95 -16.25
CA CYS A 136 9.45 4.82 -16.36
C CYS A 136 9.71 5.12 -17.83
#